data_AF-A0A968IYG5-F1
#
_entry.id   AF-A0A968IYG5-F1
#
_cell.length_a   1.000
_cell.length_b   1.000
_cell.length_c   1.000
_cell.angle_alpha   90.00
_cell.angle_beta   90.00
_cell.angle_gamma   90.00
#
_symmetry.space_group_name_H-M   'P 1'
#
loop_
_entity.id
_entity.type
_entity.pdbx_description
1 polymer ?
#
loop_
_entity_poly.entity_id
_entity_poly.type
_entity_poly.pdbx_seq_one_letter_code
_entity_poly.pdbx_strand_id
1 'polypeptide(L)' 'MTEPKPTSPADNPPVTEPTLTPQTADPTFGFNSYAERLNGRAAMVGFLLVLAIELLTGKGLLGWVGLIDVT' A
#
# COMPACT_ATOMS: atom_id res chain seq x y z
N MET A 1 -1.87 31.74 44.86
CA MET A 1 -1.88 30.54 45.71
C MET A 1 -1.52 29.38 44.79
N THR A 2 -0.25 29.01 44.77
CA THR A 2 0.26 27.90 43.96
C THR A 2 0.08 26.62 44.76
N GLU A 3 -0.74 25.71 44.26
CA GLU A 3 -0.96 24.41 44.89
C GLU A 3 0.33 23.57 44.83
N PRO A 4 0.81 22.97 45.95
CA PRO A 4 1.97 22.11 45.92
C PRO A 4 1.63 20.79 45.21
N LYS A 5 2.44 20.45 44.20
CA LYS A 5 2.39 19.17 43.48
C LYS A 5 2.45 18.00 44.49
N PRO A 6 1.52 17.01 44.41
CA PRO A 6 1.53 15.89 45.34
C PRO A 6 2.77 15.04 45.10
N THR A 7 3.61 14.92 46.13
CA THR A 7 4.67 13.91 46.21
C THR A 7 4.02 12.53 46.33
N SER A 8 4.03 11.76 45.24
CA SER A 8 3.61 10.35 45.24
C SER A 8 4.67 9.50 45.97
N PRO A 9 4.29 8.57 46.87
CA PRO A 9 5.23 7.79 47.68
C PRO A 9 6.00 6.79 46.83
N ALA A 10 7.24 6.52 47.21
CA ALA A 10 8.06 5.43 46.69
C ALA A 10 7.37 4.07 46.94
N ASP A 11 7.21 3.28 45.89
CA ASP A 11 7.47 1.82 45.76
C ASP A 11 6.53 1.21 44.71
N ASN A 12 6.95 1.25 43.45
CA ASN A 12 6.62 0.20 42.50
C ASN A 12 7.95 -0.22 41.87
N PRO A 13 8.27 -1.54 41.77
CA PRO A 13 9.45 -1.98 41.05
C PRO A 13 9.40 -1.39 39.64
N PRO A 14 10.55 -1.04 39.02
CA PRO A 14 10.55 -0.50 37.66
C PRO A 14 9.96 -1.56 36.73
N VAL A 15 8.66 -1.43 36.42
CA VAL A 15 8.04 -2.16 35.35
C VAL A 15 8.82 -1.76 34.12
N THR A 16 9.55 -2.71 33.56
CA THR A 16 10.38 -2.50 32.38
C THR A 16 9.44 -2.30 31.21
N GLU A 17 8.88 -1.09 31.09
CA GLU A 17 8.13 -0.70 29.90
C GLU A 17 9.15 -0.63 28.75
N PRO A 18 9.01 -1.46 27.70
CA PRO A 18 9.87 -1.32 26.54
C PRO A 18 9.53 0.02 25.88
N THR A 19 10.39 1.03 26.07
CA THR A 19 10.26 2.36 25.43
C THR A 19 10.41 2.29 23.91
N LEU A 20 10.78 1.13 23.36
CA LEU A 20 10.88 0.89 21.92
C LEU A 20 9.72 -0.01 21.50
N THR A 21 8.72 0.57 20.82
CA THR A 21 7.87 -0.22 19.93
C THR A 21 8.80 -0.94 18.96
N PRO A 22 8.73 -2.28 18.82
CA PRO A 22 9.49 -2.96 17.79
C PRO A 22 9.09 -2.31 16.46
N GLN A 23 10.06 -1.72 15.76
CA GLN A 23 9.85 -1.28 14.39
C GLN A 23 9.68 -2.53 13.55
N THR A 24 8.46 -3.04 13.50
CA THR A 24 8.08 -4.12 12.60
C THR A 24 8.38 -3.60 11.20
N ALA A 25 9.45 -4.11 10.58
CA ALA A 25 9.71 -3.83 9.18
C ALA A 25 8.47 -4.30 8.41
N ASP A 26 7.79 -3.36 7.74
CA ASP A 26 6.66 -3.73 6.90
C ASP A 26 7.12 -4.84 5.96
N PRO A 27 6.37 -5.96 5.87
CA PRO A 27 6.74 -7.07 5.02
C PRO A 27 6.90 -6.56 3.58
N THR A 28 8.15 -6.47 3.13
CA THR A 28 8.51 -5.93 1.80
C THR A 28 8.02 -6.86 0.68
N PHE A 29 7.69 -8.11 1.01
CA PHE A 29 7.25 -9.13 0.08
C PHE A 29 5.76 -9.46 0.27
N GLY A 30 5.02 -9.52 -0.84
CA GLY A 30 3.58 -9.80 -0.87
C GLY A 30 2.72 -8.58 -1.20
N PHE A 31 1.45 -8.64 -0.81
CA PHE A 31 0.52 -7.51 -0.95
C PHE A 31 0.79 -6.49 0.18
N ASN A 32 1.68 -5.54 -0.09
CA ASN A 32 1.90 -4.38 0.76
C ASN A 32 1.46 -3.10 0.04
N SER A 33 1.29 -2.00 0.78
CA SER A 33 0.77 -0.73 0.23
C SER A 33 1.64 -0.16 -0.91
N TYR A 34 2.94 -0.42 -0.90
CA TYR A 34 3.83 -0.03 -1.99
C TYR A 34 3.52 -0.82 -3.27
N ALA A 35 3.42 -2.16 -3.16
CA ALA A 35 3.09 -3.03 -4.29
C ALA A 35 1.72 -2.71 -4.88
N GLU A 36 0.71 -2.45 -4.04
CA GLU A 36 -0.63 -2.04 -4.48
C GLU A 36 -0.60 -0.74 -5.29
N ARG A 37 0.11 0.28 -4.80
CA ARG A 37 0.28 1.57 -5.50
C ARG A 37 1.02 1.40 -6.82
N LEU A 38 2.05 0.57 -6.85
CA LEU A 38 2.82 0.30 -8.07
C LEU A 38 1.98 -0.43 -9.11
N ASN A 39 1.28 -1.49 -8.69
CA ASN A 39 0.39 -2.27 -9.56
C ASN A 39 -0.76 -1.40 -10.09
N GLY A 40 -1.34 -0.53 -9.26
CA GLY A 40 -2.38 0.40 -9.69
C GLY A 40 -1.90 1.36 -10.78
N ARG A 41 -0.68 1.91 -10.66
CA ARG A 41 -0.08 2.77 -11.70
C ARG A 41 0.18 1.99 -12.98
N ALA A 42 0.73 0.78 -12.86
CA ALA A 42 0.95 -0.10 -14.01
C ALA A 42 -0.37 -0.41 -14.73
N ALA A 43 -1.46 -0.63 -13.99
CA ALA A 43 -2.79 -0.86 -14.56
C ALA A 43 -3.32 0.38 -15.30
N MET A 44 -3.16 1.60 -14.75
CA MET A 44 -3.55 2.84 -15.44
C MET A 44 -2.81 3.00 -16.77
N VAL A 45 -1.49 2.77 -16.77
CA VAL A 45 -0.67 2.84 -17.99
C VAL A 45 -1.07 1.74 -18.97
N GLY A 46 -1.24 0.50 -18.50
CA GLY A 46 -1.64 -0.63 -19.34
C GLY A 46 -2.99 -0.40 -20.01
N PHE A 47 -3.97 0.14 -19.29
CA PHE A 47 -5.27 0.48 -19.85
C PHE A 47 -5.18 1.54 -20.96
N LEU A 48 -4.42 2.61 -20.72
CA LEU A 48 -4.21 3.65 -21.74
C LEU A 48 -3.48 3.11 -22.98
N LEU A 49 -2.49 2.24 -22.78
CA LEU A 49 -1.76 1.61 -23.88
C LEU A 49 -2.67 0.71 -24.71
N VAL A 50 -3.55 -0.08 -24.08
CA VAL A 50 -4.53 -0.91 -24.79
C VAL A 50 -5.43 -0.04 -25.66
N LEU A 51 -5.98 1.05 -25.12
CA LEU A 51 -6.80 1.99 -25.90
C LEU A 51 -6.01 2.61 -27.06
N ALA A 52 -4.77 3.03 -26.82
CA ALA A 52 -3.93 3.62 -27.86
C ALA A 52 -3.64 2.61 -28.99
N ILE A 53 -3.31 1.37 -28.66
CA ILE A 53 -3.03 0.30 -29.63
C ILE A 53 -4.30 -0.03 -30.42
N GLU A 54 -5.46 -0.09 -29.76
CA GLU A 54 -6.76 -0.32 -30.41
C GLU A 54 -7.08 0.79 -31.42
N LEU A 55 -6.86 2.06 -31.07
CA LEU A 55 -7.07 3.19 -31.97
C LEU A 55 -6.11 3.18 -33.18
N LEU A 56 -4.86 2.79 -32.97
CA LEU A 56 -3.85 2.74 -34.05
C LEU A 56 -4.03 1.54 -34.98
N THR A 57 -4.43 0.40 -34.43
CA THR A 57 -4.52 -0.88 -35.17
C THR A 57 -5.92 -1.11 -35.74
N GLY A 58 -6.94 -0.47 -35.17
CA GLY A 58 -8.35 -0.71 -35.50
C GLY A 58 -8.85 -2.11 -35.09
N LYS A 59 -8.08 -2.83 -34.27
CA LYS A 59 -8.40 -4.18 -33.79
C LYS A 59 -8.40 -4.17 -32.26
N GLY A 60 -9.53 -4.57 -31.69
CA GLY A 60 -9.67 -4.66 -30.23
C GLY A 60 -8.78 -5.76 -29.64
N LEU A 61 -8.30 -5.55 -28.41
CA LEU A 61 -7.48 -6.52 -27.69
C LEU A 61 -8.15 -7.89 -27.56
N LEU A 62 -9.48 -7.91 -27.43
CA LEU A 62 -10.29 -9.13 -27.33
C LEU A 62 -10.25 -9.96 -28.62
N GLY A 63 -10.11 -9.31 -29.78
CA GLY A 63 -9.89 -9.99 -31.05
C GLY A 63 -8.49 -10.60 -31.16
N TRP A 64 -7.47 -9.94 -30.59
CA TRP A 64 -6.10 -10.46 -30.56
C TRP A 64 -5.94 -11.69 -29.67
N VAL A 65 -6.65 -11.73 -28.54
CA VAL A 65 -6.65 -12.90 -27.63
C VAL A 65 -7.53 -14.03 -28.17
N GLY A 66 -8.28 -13.81 -29.26
CA GLY A 66 -9.15 -14.81 -29.89
C GLY A 66 -10.43 -15.09 -29.11
N LEU A 67 -10.84 -14.15 -28.24
CA LEU A 67 -12.08 -14.30 -27.46
C LEU A 67 -13.32 -13.95 -28.29
N ILE A 68 -13.19 -13.00 -29.22
CA ILE A 68 -14.26 -12.60 -30.14
C ILE A 68 -13.66 -12.35 -31.54
N ASP A 69 -14.32 -12.83 -32.58
CA ASP A 69 -14.01 -12.40 -33.95
C ASP A 69 -14.79 -11.13 -34.25
N VAL A 70 -14.09 -9.99 -34.21
CA VAL A 70 -14.57 -8.73 -34.77
C VAL A 70 -13.93 -8.60 -36.14
N THR A 71 -14.77 -8.79 -37.17
CA THR A 71 -14.45 -8.76 -38.60
C THR A 71 -13.84 -7.44 -39.06
#